data_AF-A0A4V6MZ82-F1
#
_entry.id   AF-A0A4V6MZ82-F1
#
_cell.length_a   1.000
_cell.length_b   1.000
_cell.length_c   1.000
_cell.angle_alpha   90.00
_cell.angle_beta   90.00
_cell.angle_gamma   90.00
#
_symmetry.space_group_name_H-M   'P 1'
#
loop_
_entity.id
_entity.type
_entity.pdbx_description
1 polymer ?
#
loop_
_entity_poly.entity_id
_entity_poly.type
_entity_poly.pdbx_seq_one_letter_code
_entity_poly.pdbx_strand_id
1 'polypeptide(L)'
;MKEKLKQSWFSLLVIAITIVTWLIALPFLPNDIPMQYNDVGKVTWRTNKFIAFFINIAIMLFCYIVLNDNIFFRNINQYQSDSKKLSNKLVSSVVQIFVYIIFLIIIFKSLRIL
;
A
#
# COMPACT_ATOMS: atom_id res chain seq x y z
N MET A 1 -0.82 -26.44 4.72
CA MET A 1 -1.84 -25.41 4.38
C MET A 1 -1.91 -24.24 5.37
N LYS A 2 -1.78 -24.46 6.69
CA LYS A 2 -1.92 -23.39 7.70
C LYS A 2 -0.97 -22.18 7.52
N GLU A 3 0.26 -22.39 7.10
CA GLU A 3 1.24 -21.29 6.97
C GLU A 3 1.00 -20.37 5.76
N LYS A 4 0.52 -20.91 4.63
CA LYS A 4 0.13 -20.07 3.48
C LYS A 4 -1.07 -19.18 3.82
N LEU A 5 -1.97 -19.64 4.69
CA LEU A 5 -3.16 -18.89 5.11
C LEU A 5 -2.80 -17.78 6.11
N LYS A 6 -1.95 -18.06 7.10
CA LYS A 6 -1.52 -17.06 8.11
C LYS A 6 -0.83 -15.84 7.49
N GLN A 7 -0.10 -16.03 6.38
CA GLN A 7 0.73 -14.98 5.80
C GLN A 7 -0.02 -14.07 4.81
N SER A 8 -0.95 -14.63 4.02
CA SER A 8 -1.94 -13.82 3.28
C SER A 8 -2.76 -12.93 4.22
N TRP A 9 -3.02 -13.44 5.43
CA TRP A 9 -3.78 -12.73 6.46
C TRP A 9 -3.09 -11.44 6.93
N PHE A 10 -1.75 -11.40 6.98
CA PHE A 10 -1.02 -10.20 7.40
C PHE A 10 -1.16 -9.06 6.37
N SER A 11 -0.95 -9.36 5.09
CA SER A 11 -1.18 -8.42 3.99
C SER A 11 -2.63 -7.91 3.95
N LEU A 12 -3.60 -8.79 4.16
CA LEU A 12 -5.01 -8.43 4.26
C LEU A 12 -5.30 -7.56 5.49
N LEU A 13 -4.66 -7.84 6.62
CA LEU A 13 -4.74 -7.03 7.83
C LEU A 13 -4.23 -5.60 7.58
N VAL A 14 -3.09 -5.44 6.92
CA VAL A 14 -2.53 -4.12 6.61
C VAL A 14 -3.48 -3.33 5.71
N ILE A 15 -4.09 -3.98 4.71
CA ILE A 15 -5.12 -3.34 3.87
C ILE A 15 -6.33 -2.92 4.72
N ALA A 16 -6.82 -3.79 5.60
CA ALA A 16 -7.96 -3.48 6.47
C ALA A 16 -7.66 -2.30 7.40
N ILE A 17 -6.49 -2.29 8.04
CA ILE A 17 -6.02 -1.16 8.88
C ILE A 17 -5.94 0.11 8.04
N THR A 18 -5.43 0.04 6.81
CA THR A 18 -5.36 1.20 5.90
C THR A 18 -6.74 1.78 5.62
N ILE A 19 -7.72 0.93 5.32
CA ILE A 19 -9.11 1.35 5.09
C ILE A 19 -9.68 2.05 6.33
N VAL A 20 -9.48 1.46 7.52
CA VAL A 20 -9.96 2.05 8.78
C VAL A 20 -9.30 3.40 9.05
N THR A 21 -7.97 3.51 8.89
CA THR A 21 -7.24 4.76 9.04
C THR A 21 -7.78 5.84 8.10
N TRP A 22 -8.06 5.50 6.85
CA TRP A 22 -8.65 6.44 5.90
C TRP A 22 -10.09 6.83 6.24
N LEU A 23 -10.92 5.91 6.70
CA LEU A 23 -12.30 6.22 7.11
C LEU A 23 -12.32 7.19 8.28
N ILE A 24 -11.41 7.03 9.25
CA ILE A 24 -11.26 7.97 10.37
C ILE A 24 -10.72 9.32 9.89
N ALA A 25 -9.80 9.32 8.93
CA ALA A 25 -9.15 10.54 8.47
C ALA A 25 -10.05 11.36 7.51
N LEU A 26 -10.82 10.72 6.62
CA LEU A 26 -11.70 11.34 5.62
C LEU A 26 -12.53 12.56 6.08
N PRO A 27 -13.19 12.55 7.27
CA PRO A 27 -13.93 13.72 7.75
C PRO A 27 -13.03 14.91 8.08
N PHE A 28 -11.78 14.68 8.47
CA PHE A 28 -10.82 15.72 8.84
C PHE A 28 -9.96 16.19 7.66
N LEU A 29 -9.89 15.42 6.57
CA LEU A 29 -9.10 15.82 5.41
C LEU A 29 -9.77 16.94 4.60
N PRO A 30 -8.95 17.90 4.11
CA PRO A 30 -9.41 18.90 3.15
C PRO A 30 -9.90 18.21 1.87
N ASN A 31 -10.78 18.88 1.13
CA ASN A 31 -11.33 18.31 -0.10
C ASN A 31 -10.24 18.00 -1.14
N ASP A 32 -9.16 18.79 -1.18
CA ASP A 32 -8.01 18.57 -2.07
C ASP A 32 -6.78 18.10 -1.28
N ILE A 33 -6.32 16.89 -1.61
CA ILE A 33 -5.14 16.27 -1.02
C ILE A 33 -3.97 16.36 -1.99
N PRO A 34 -2.79 16.82 -1.54
CA PRO A 34 -1.56 16.74 -2.33
C PRO A 34 -1.12 15.28 -2.51
N MET A 35 -1.03 14.83 -3.75
CA MET A 35 -0.58 13.47 -4.10
C MET A 35 0.90 13.41 -4.47
N GLN A 36 1.44 14.49 -5.02
CA GLN A 36 2.80 14.53 -5.49
C GLN A 36 3.47 15.87 -5.14
N TYR A 37 4.73 15.78 -4.76
CA TYR A 37 5.59 16.92 -4.49
C TYR A 37 6.71 16.98 -5.52
N ASN A 38 7.12 18.19 -5.90
CA ASN A 38 8.32 18.43 -6.71
C ASN A 38 9.58 18.41 -5.83
N ASP A 39 10.76 18.45 -6.45
CA ASP A 39 12.07 18.48 -5.79
C ASP A 39 12.25 19.69 -4.86
N VAL A 40 11.48 20.76 -5.12
CA VAL A 40 11.42 22.00 -4.31
C VAL A 40 10.37 21.92 -3.20
N GLY A 41 9.76 20.75 -2.96
CA GLY A 41 8.73 20.52 -1.94
C GLY A 41 7.35 21.12 -2.26
N LYS A 42 7.19 21.72 -3.44
CA LYS A 42 5.90 22.27 -3.91
C LYS A 42 4.97 21.16 -4.38
N VAL A 43 3.68 21.29 -4.11
CA VAL A 43 2.66 20.33 -4.55
C VAL A 43 2.47 20.46 -6.06
N THR A 44 2.81 19.41 -6.80
CA THR A 44 2.64 19.35 -8.27
C THR A 44 1.27 18.83 -8.64
N TRP A 45 0.75 17.86 -7.87
CA TRP A 45 -0.54 17.24 -8.15
C TRP A 45 -1.41 17.17 -6.90
N ARG A 46 -2.68 17.57 -7.05
CA ARG A 46 -3.73 17.47 -6.03
C ARG A 46 -4.88 16.64 -6.57
N THR A 47 -5.55 15.92 -5.70
CA THR A 47 -6.76 15.18 -6.05
C THR A 47 -7.79 15.25 -4.95
N ASN A 48 -9.05 14.95 -5.28
CA ASN A 48 -10.12 14.93 -4.29
C ASN A 48 -9.87 13.86 -3.23
N LYS A 49 -10.17 14.13 -1.97
CA LYS A 49 -10.04 13.17 -0.85
C LYS A 49 -10.71 11.81 -1.08
N PHE A 50 -11.83 11.76 -1.80
CA PHE A 50 -12.47 10.48 -2.14
C PHE A 50 -11.72 9.74 -3.23
N ILE A 51 -11.24 10.46 -4.26
CA ILE A 51 -10.42 9.87 -5.33
C ILE A 51 -9.12 9.34 -4.75
N ALA A 52 -8.52 10.08 -3.83
CA ALA A 52 -7.32 9.71 -3.10
C ALA A 52 -7.47 8.39 -2.33
N PHE A 53 -8.61 8.23 -1.64
CA PHE A 53 -8.96 7.02 -0.94
C PHE A 53 -9.03 5.81 -1.88
N PHE A 54 -9.74 5.95 -3.02
CA PHE A 54 -9.83 4.88 -4.01
C PHE A 54 -8.48 4.55 -4.64
N ILE A 55 -7.66 5.55 -4.96
CA ILE A 55 -6.30 5.35 -5.50
C ILE A 55 -5.45 4.56 -4.51
N ASN A 56 -5.51 4.89 -3.22
CA ASN A 56 -4.76 4.15 -2.21
C ASN A 56 -5.18 2.68 -2.16
N ILE A 57 -6.48 2.41 -2.03
CA ILE A 57 -7.00 1.04 -1.99
C ILE A 57 -6.61 0.28 -3.27
N ALA A 58 -6.72 0.92 -4.43
CA ALA A 58 -6.34 0.33 -5.71
C ALA A 58 -4.85 -0.02 -5.75
N ILE A 59 -3.95 0.86 -5.29
CA ILE A 59 -2.51 0.59 -5.23
C ILE A 59 -2.20 -0.53 -4.24
N MET A 60 -2.83 -0.53 -3.06
CA MET A 60 -2.69 -1.58 -2.04
C MET A 60 -3.12 -2.95 -2.56
N LEU A 61 -4.25 -3.03 -3.26
CA LEU A 61 -4.74 -4.24 -3.89
C LEU A 61 -3.86 -4.66 -5.07
N PHE A 62 -3.41 -3.71 -5.89
CA PHE A 62 -2.50 -3.98 -7.00
C PHE A 62 -1.18 -4.57 -6.51
N CYS A 63 -0.56 -3.97 -5.50
CA CYS A 63 0.64 -4.52 -4.85
C CYS A 63 0.38 -5.92 -4.29
N TYR A 64 -0.76 -6.13 -3.62
CA TYR A 64 -1.11 -7.44 -3.10
C TYR A 64 -1.22 -8.49 -4.22
N ILE A 65 -1.95 -8.20 -5.30
CA ILE A 65 -2.12 -9.13 -6.42
C ILE A 65 -0.77 -9.39 -7.09
N VAL A 66 -0.02 -8.35 -7.49
CA VAL A 66 1.27 -8.53 -8.20
C VAL A 66 2.29 -9.32 -7.39
N LEU A 67 2.33 -9.13 -6.07
CA LEU A 67 3.32 -9.77 -5.21
C LEU A 67 2.87 -11.12 -4.64
N ASN A 68 1.55 -11.34 -4.45
CA ASN A 68 0.99 -12.57 -3.90
C ASN A 68 0.55 -13.56 -4.97
N ASP A 69 0.05 -13.08 -6.12
CA ASP A 69 -0.20 -13.98 -7.24
C ASP A 69 1.13 -14.46 -7.78
N ASN A 70 1.34 -15.76 -7.56
CA ASN A 70 2.41 -16.49 -8.19
C ASN A 70 2.33 -16.39 -9.73
N ILE A 71 1.28 -15.87 -10.36
CA ILE A 71 1.17 -15.84 -11.83
C ILE A 71 2.31 -15.01 -12.47
N PHE A 72 2.66 -13.84 -11.91
CA PHE A 72 3.73 -13.01 -12.47
C PHE A 72 5.12 -13.58 -12.16
N PHE A 73 5.35 -14.00 -10.90
CA PHE A 73 6.66 -14.51 -10.47
C PHE A 73 6.91 -15.99 -10.77
N ARG A 74 5.88 -16.83 -11.00
CA ARG A 74 6.00 -18.26 -11.33
C ARG A 74 6.54 -18.45 -12.74
N ASN A 75 6.25 -17.52 -13.66
CA ASN A 75 6.74 -17.60 -15.03
C ASN A 75 8.25 -17.33 -15.14
N ILE A 76 8.84 -16.64 -14.16
CA ILE A 76 10.27 -16.30 -14.15
C ILE A 76 11.08 -17.30 -13.29
N ASN A 77 10.43 -17.96 -12.32
CA ASN A 77 11.13 -18.66 -11.22
C ASN A 77 10.82 -20.17 -11.13
N GLN A 78 10.66 -20.85 -12.27
CA GLN A 78 10.38 -22.30 -12.31
C GLN A 78 11.51 -23.17 -11.69
N TYR A 79 12.69 -22.58 -11.40
CA TYR A 79 13.84 -23.22 -10.75
C TYR A 79 14.27 -22.48 -9.47
N GLN A 80 13.40 -22.31 -8.48
CA GLN A 80 13.73 -21.48 -7.32
C GLN A 80 13.49 -22.16 -5.97
N SER A 81 14.62 -22.39 -5.27
CA SER A 81 14.76 -22.91 -3.90
C SER A 81 13.86 -22.19 -2.88
N ASP A 82 13.42 -22.92 -1.85
CA ASP A 82 12.50 -22.48 -0.80
C ASP A 82 12.94 -21.17 -0.09
N SER A 83 14.25 -20.86 -0.07
CA SER A 83 14.77 -19.61 0.50
C SER A 83 14.34 -18.35 -0.28
N LYS A 84 14.29 -18.41 -1.61
CA LYS A 84 13.84 -17.27 -2.44
C LYS A 84 12.33 -17.10 -2.42
N LYS A 85 11.58 -18.17 -2.17
CA LYS A 85 10.13 -18.11 -1.93
C LYS A 85 9.79 -17.43 -0.60
N LEU A 86 10.59 -17.66 0.44
CA LEU A 86 10.50 -16.91 1.70
C LEU A 86 10.88 -15.44 1.52
N SER A 87 11.95 -15.16 0.76
CA SER A 87 12.37 -13.78 0.43
C SER A 87 11.29 -12.99 -0.29
N ASN A 88 10.71 -13.52 -1.37
CA ASN A 88 9.67 -12.83 -2.14
C ASN A 88 8.42 -12.51 -1.29
N LYS A 89 8.12 -13.35 -0.30
CA LYS A 89 7.02 -13.12 0.66
C LYS A 89 7.33 -12.05 1.71
N LEU A 90 8.60 -11.92 2.13
CA LEU A 90 9.01 -10.83 3.00
C LEU A 90 8.98 -9.50 2.24
N VAL A 91 9.47 -9.50 1.00
CA VAL A 91 9.41 -8.34 0.09
C VAL A 91 7.97 -7.87 -0.09
N SER A 92 7.01 -8.78 -0.30
CA SER A 92 5.61 -8.39 -0.50
C SER A 92 5.01 -7.65 0.71
N SER A 93 5.29 -8.16 1.91
CA SER A 93 4.81 -7.57 3.17
C SER A 93 5.47 -6.22 3.44
N VAL A 94 6.76 -6.10 3.17
CA VAL A 94 7.52 -4.85 3.32
C VAL A 94 7.00 -3.78 2.36
N VAL A 95 6.73 -4.13 1.09
CA VAL A 95 6.19 -3.18 0.10
C VAL A 95 4.83 -2.64 0.55
N GLN A 96 3.94 -3.48 1.07
CA GLN A 96 2.65 -2.99 1.60
C GLN A 96 2.80 -2.06 2.80
N ILE A 97 3.69 -2.38 3.75
CA ILE A 97 3.97 -1.50 4.88
C ILE A 97 4.54 -0.16 4.38
N PHE A 98 5.44 -0.19 3.40
CA PHE A 98 6.04 1.00 2.83
C PHE A 98 4.99 1.89 2.14
N VAL A 99 4.11 1.31 1.32
CA VAL A 99 2.98 2.01 0.70
C VAL A 99 2.06 2.60 1.76
N TYR A 100 1.75 1.84 2.82
CA TYR A 100 0.96 2.34 3.94
C TYR A 100 1.59 3.58 4.58
N ILE A 101 2.89 3.55 4.86
CA ILE A 101 3.63 4.68 5.45
C ILE A 101 3.57 5.91 4.55
N ILE A 102 3.77 5.77 3.23
CA ILE A 102 3.68 6.89 2.28
C ILE A 102 2.31 7.57 2.38
N PHE A 103 1.23 6.78 2.40
CA PHE A 103 -0.11 7.34 2.50
C PHE A 103 -0.40 7.96 3.87
N LEU A 104 0.20 7.43 4.93
CA LEU A 104 0.14 8.00 6.27
C LEU A 104 0.80 9.39 6.30
N ILE A 105 1.95 9.55 5.64
CA ILE A 105 2.63 10.85 5.48
C ILE A 105 1.73 11.82 4.70
N ILE A 106 1.09 11.37 3.61
CA ILE A 106 0.15 12.20 2.84
C ILE A 106 -1.01 12.69 3.73
N ILE A 107 -1.60 11.80 4.53
CA ILE A 107 -2.67 12.17 5.47
C ILE A 107 -2.18 13.21 6.47
N PHE A 108 -1.06 12.97 7.15
CA PHE A 108 -0.54 13.89 8.17
C PHE A 108 -0.20 15.26 7.61
N LYS A 109 0.43 15.29 6.43
CA LYS A 109 0.77 16.53 5.74
C LYS A 109 -0.48 17.28 5.26
N SER A 110 -1.50 16.55 4.83
CA SER A 110 -2.79 17.12 4.45
C SER A 110 -3.57 17.69 5.64
N LEU A 111 -3.40 17.11 6.83
CA LEU A 111 -3.96 17.58 8.10
C LEU A 111 -3.15 18.74 8.72
N ARG A 112 -2.05 19.17 8.08
CA ARG A 112 -1.10 20.17 8.61
C ARG A 112 -0.49 19.77 9.97
N ILE A 113 -0.40 18.47 10.24
CA ILE A 113 0.25 17.94 11.45
C ILE A 113 1.77 17.82 11.23
N LEU A 114 2.21 17.73 9.97
CA LEU A 114 3.59 17.57 9.52
C LEU A 114 3.90 18.52 8.36
#